data_AF-A0A1U7NQU2-F1
#
_entry.id   AF-A0A1U7NQU2-F1
#
_cell.length_a   1.000
_cell.length_b   1.000
_cell.length_c   1.000
_cell.angle_alpha   90.00
_cell.angle_beta   90.00
_cell.angle_gamma   90.00
#
_symmetry.space_group_name_H-M   'P 1'
#
loop_
_entity.id
_entity.type
_entity.pdbx_description
1 polymer ?
#
loop_
_entity_poly.entity_id
_entity_poly.type
_entity_poly.pdbx_seq_one_letter_code
_entity_poly.pdbx_strand_id
1 'polypeptide(L)'
;MKRLSKKSEKLLKEILDHRLENRLCDIDYWEKRFRSLSIGDDRIIRSQFKELMDAEMISVSWADNYPYIMVVLSNDNSYFEEKNQIEESLSSNICVNNFSGPVNTVQIQQGTYRSTQNQSQSVQIDELKLYELIDTIKTYDSVLETELGKEYAENLRSIVAELERIKSIPNEDHKKFKLVTNIKDILVNVLGGVGAEGFIRLINEIFK
;
A
#
# COMPACT_ATOMS: atom_id res chain seq x y z
N MET A 1 18.74 -4.95 21.78
CA MET A 1 18.63 -6.40 22.08
C MET A 1 19.00 -7.24 20.86
N LYS A 2 19.84 -8.27 21.02
CA LYS A 2 20.16 -9.23 19.94
C LYS A 2 19.01 -10.24 19.84
N ARG A 3 18.36 -10.35 18.68
CA ARG A 3 17.23 -11.25 18.48
C ARG A 3 17.70 -12.71 18.45
N LEU A 4 17.11 -13.55 19.29
CA LEU A 4 17.37 -14.98 19.30
C LEU A 4 16.57 -15.70 18.22
N SER A 5 17.10 -16.81 17.71
CA SER A 5 16.34 -17.72 16.86
C SER A 5 15.19 -18.38 17.63
N LYS A 6 14.08 -18.68 16.95
CA LYS A 6 12.91 -19.35 17.57
C LYS A 6 13.26 -20.67 18.28
N LYS A 7 14.33 -21.34 17.85
CA LYS A 7 14.78 -22.59 18.49
C LYS A 7 15.54 -22.29 19.79
N SER A 8 16.41 -21.29 19.79
CA SER A 8 17.15 -20.85 20.98
C SER A 8 16.24 -20.19 22.02
N GLU A 9 15.16 -19.51 21.61
CA GLU A 9 14.13 -19.00 22.53
C GLU A 9 13.38 -20.14 23.26
N LYS A 10 13.06 -21.22 22.55
CA LYS A 10 12.46 -22.41 23.16
C LYS A 10 13.41 -23.05 24.18
N LEU A 11 14.69 -23.13 23.83
CA LEU A 11 15.72 -23.62 24.74
C LEU A 11 15.88 -22.71 25.97
N LEU A 12 15.87 -21.39 25.80
CA LEU A 12 15.93 -20.44 26.90
C LEU A 12 14.74 -20.60 27.85
N LYS A 13 13.53 -20.77 27.31
CA LYS A 13 12.34 -21.04 28.12
C LYS A 13 12.48 -22.33 28.91
N GLU A 14 12.97 -23.39 28.29
CA GLU A 14 13.22 -24.66 28.96
C GLU A 14 14.26 -24.55 30.08
N ILE A 15 15.34 -23.78 29.87
CA ILE A 15 16.33 -23.47 30.92
C ILE A 15 15.67 -22.74 32.09
N LEU A 16 14.76 -21.81 31.82
CA LEU A 16 14.01 -21.08 32.85
C LEU A 16 13.01 -21.97 33.60
N ASP A 17 12.34 -22.89 32.91
CA ASP A 17 11.35 -23.81 33.49
C ASP A 17 12.02 -24.87 34.39
N HIS A 18 13.27 -25.26 34.07
CA HIS A 18 14.07 -26.23 34.82
C HIS A 18 15.16 -25.58 35.70
N ARG A 19 14.93 -24.33 36.13
CA ARG A 19 15.80 -23.68 37.12
C ARG A 19 15.42 -24.10 38.54
N LEU A 20 16.42 -24.37 39.36
CA LEU A 20 16.25 -24.61 40.79
C LEU A 20 15.97 -23.28 41.51
N GLU A 21 15.33 -23.34 42.69
CA GLU A 21 14.95 -22.16 43.48
C GLU A 21 16.14 -21.25 43.84
N ASN A 22 17.35 -21.80 43.85
CA ASN A 22 18.61 -21.10 44.09
C ASN A 22 19.19 -20.38 42.85
N ARG A 23 18.43 -20.26 41.76
CA ARG A 23 18.83 -19.66 40.46
C ARG A 23 19.93 -20.42 39.71
N LEU A 24 20.23 -21.66 40.12
CA LEU A 24 21.12 -22.56 39.39
C LEU A 24 20.30 -23.51 38.51
N CYS A 25 20.91 -24.07 37.48
CA CYS A 25 20.24 -25.05 36.62
C CYS A 25 20.21 -26.45 37.22
N ASP A 26 19.15 -27.20 36.90
CA ASP A 26 18.98 -28.60 37.28
C ASP A 26 19.91 -29.52 36.46
N ILE A 27 21.03 -29.92 37.08
CA ILE A 27 22.05 -30.76 36.45
C ILE A 27 21.49 -32.15 36.10
N ASP A 28 20.65 -32.73 36.97
CA ASP A 28 20.08 -34.07 36.78
C ASP A 28 19.15 -34.12 35.55
N TYR A 29 18.41 -33.03 35.32
CA TYR A 29 17.60 -32.86 34.12
C TYR A 29 18.47 -32.78 32.86
N TRP A 30 19.48 -31.91 32.85
CA TRP A 30 20.33 -31.70 31.68
C TRP A 30 21.17 -32.92 31.33
N GLU A 31 21.65 -33.66 32.33
CA GLU A 31 22.35 -34.92 32.10
C GLU A 31 21.44 -35.93 31.38
N LYS A 32 20.23 -36.17 31.89
CA LYS A 32 19.25 -37.08 31.25
C LYS A 32 18.92 -36.61 29.84
N ARG A 33 18.73 -35.31 29.66
CA ARG A 33 18.41 -34.72 28.36
C ARG A 33 19.52 -34.98 27.35
N PHE A 34 20.77 -34.61 27.65
CA PHE A 34 21.90 -34.83 26.75
C PHE A 34 22.19 -36.31 26.48
N ARG A 35 21.99 -37.20 27.47
CA ARG A 35 22.13 -38.66 27.28
C ARG A 35 21.07 -39.26 26.37
N SER A 36 19.90 -38.64 26.26
CA SER A 36 18.80 -39.10 25.40
C SER A 36 18.87 -38.55 23.96
N LEU A 37 19.77 -37.62 23.67
CA LEU A 37 19.86 -36.94 22.38
C LEU A 37 20.61 -37.76 21.34
N SER A 38 20.18 -37.64 20.08
CA SER A 38 20.95 -38.14 18.95
C SER A 38 22.17 -37.24 18.68
N ILE A 39 23.18 -37.74 17.96
CA ILE A 39 24.37 -36.96 17.59
C ILE A 39 23.99 -35.70 16.78
N GLY A 40 22.96 -35.79 15.94
CA GLY A 40 22.45 -34.66 15.17
C GLY A 40 21.82 -33.58 16.05
N ASP A 41 21.03 -34.00 17.03
CA ASP A 41 20.33 -33.09 17.94
C ASP A 41 21.29 -32.48 18.97
N ASP A 42 22.31 -33.21 19.41
CA ASP A 42 23.40 -32.71 20.27
C ASP A 42 24.12 -31.52 19.60
N ARG A 43 24.46 -31.64 18.31
CA ARG A 43 25.07 -30.54 17.56
C ARG A 43 24.15 -29.32 17.49
N ILE A 44 22.85 -29.53 17.30
CA ILE A 44 21.86 -28.47 17.19
C ILE A 44 21.69 -27.75 18.53
N ILE A 45 21.52 -28.49 19.63
CA ILE A 45 21.33 -27.89 20.96
C ILE A 45 22.60 -27.14 21.41
N ARG A 46 23.80 -27.65 21.13
CA ARG A 46 25.06 -26.93 21.41
C ARG A 46 25.18 -25.63 20.63
N SER A 47 24.73 -25.63 19.36
CA SER A 47 24.67 -24.39 18.57
C SER A 47 23.72 -23.37 19.18
N GLN A 48 22.60 -23.81 19.76
CA GLN A 48 21.64 -22.94 20.44
C GLN A 48 22.20 -22.40 21.77
N PHE A 49 22.86 -23.24 22.56
CA PHE A 49 23.58 -22.79 23.76
C PHE A 49 24.63 -21.74 23.43
N LYS A 50 25.37 -21.91 22.33
CA LYS A 50 26.32 -20.90 21.85
C LYS A 50 25.62 -19.59 21.49
N GLU A 51 24.51 -19.65 20.78
CA GLU A 51 23.72 -18.47 20.43
C GLU A 51 23.23 -17.71 21.69
N LEU A 52 22.79 -18.44 22.73
CA LEU A 52 22.36 -17.85 23.99
C LEU A 52 23.52 -17.20 24.76
N MET A 53 24.72 -17.77 24.74
CA MET A 53 25.93 -17.16 25.31
C MET A 53 26.35 -15.91 24.54
N ASP A 54 26.37 -15.99 23.21
CA ASP A 54 26.73 -14.87 22.32
C ASP A 54 25.72 -13.72 22.38
N ALA A 55 24.54 -13.96 22.95
CA ALA A 55 23.51 -12.96 23.23
C ALA A 55 23.48 -12.52 24.70
N GLU A 56 24.44 -12.97 25.53
CA GLU A 56 24.57 -12.63 26.95
C GLU A 56 23.32 -12.99 27.77
N MET A 57 22.59 -14.03 27.37
CA MET A 57 21.38 -14.51 28.05
C MET A 57 21.71 -15.50 29.16
N ILE A 58 22.73 -16.32 28.92
CA ILE A 58 23.21 -17.34 29.87
C ILE A 58 24.73 -17.39 29.87
N SER A 59 25.30 -17.85 30.98
CA SER A 59 26.67 -18.33 31.08
C SER A 59 26.63 -19.82 31.38
N VAL A 60 27.33 -20.64 30.59
CA VAL A 60 27.37 -22.10 30.77
C VAL A 60 28.80 -22.62 30.79
N SER A 61 29.11 -23.44 31.80
CA SER A 61 30.31 -24.26 31.91
C SER A 61 29.94 -25.73 31.74
N TRP A 62 30.77 -26.45 30.99
CA TRP A 62 30.49 -27.83 30.56
C TRP A 62 31.40 -28.81 31.29
N ALA A 63 30.86 -29.96 31.71
CA ALA A 63 31.61 -31.11 32.21
C ALA A 63 30.94 -32.40 31.69
N ASP A 64 31.72 -33.46 31.45
CA ASP A 64 31.20 -34.76 31.03
C ASP A 64 30.22 -34.73 29.84
N ASN A 65 30.43 -33.78 28.91
CA ASN A 65 29.60 -33.50 27.72
C ASN A 65 28.19 -32.94 27.96
N TYR A 66 27.86 -32.47 29.17
CA TYR A 66 26.61 -31.75 29.44
C TYR A 66 26.86 -30.45 30.25
N PRO A 67 25.88 -29.54 30.32
CA PRO A 67 25.99 -28.34 31.14
C PRO A 67 26.11 -28.68 32.63
N TYR A 68 27.16 -28.21 33.28
CA TYR A 68 27.41 -28.48 34.70
C TYR A 68 27.10 -27.27 35.58
N ILE A 69 27.53 -26.09 35.15
CA ILE A 69 27.17 -24.81 35.80
C ILE A 69 26.51 -23.96 34.73
N MET A 70 25.28 -23.55 34.99
CA MET A 70 24.59 -22.63 34.11
C MET A 70 23.90 -21.54 34.95
N VAL A 71 24.19 -20.31 34.59
CA VAL A 71 23.69 -19.10 35.26
C VAL A 71 22.96 -18.28 34.21
N VAL A 72 21.71 -17.97 34.50
CA VAL A 72 20.92 -17.04 33.69
C VAL A 72 21.32 -15.61 34.07
N LEU A 73 21.68 -14.80 33.07
CA LEU A 73 22.11 -13.41 33.27
C LEU A 73 20.86 -12.50 33.26
N SER A 74 20.94 -11.35 33.95
CA SER A 74 19.83 -10.45 34.37
C SER A 74 18.93 -9.85 33.27
N ASN A 75 19.03 -10.31 32.02
CA ASN A 75 18.17 -9.91 30.91
C ASN A 75 16.92 -10.82 30.76
N ASP A 76 16.69 -11.75 31.69
CA ASP A 76 15.73 -12.85 31.59
C ASP A 76 14.26 -12.43 31.75
N ASN A 77 13.93 -11.61 32.74
CA ASN A 77 12.56 -11.13 32.91
C ASN A 77 12.17 -10.07 31.86
N SER A 78 13.14 -9.31 31.35
CA SER A 78 12.88 -8.28 30.35
C SER A 78 12.81 -8.83 28.92
N TYR A 79 13.46 -9.96 28.59
CA TYR A 79 13.51 -10.41 27.18
C TYR A 79 12.13 -10.70 26.59
N PHE A 80 11.32 -11.51 27.28
CA PHE A 80 9.99 -11.87 26.78
C PHE A 80 9.00 -10.70 26.93
N GLU A 81 9.12 -9.88 27.95
CA GLU A 81 8.28 -8.68 28.14
C GLU A 81 8.58 -7.60 27.09
N GLU A 82 9.85 -7.28 26.86
CA GLU A 82 10.30 -6.29 25.86
C GLU A 82 10.02 -6.80 24.44
N LYS A 83 10.18 -8.09 24.16
CA LYS A 83 9.77 -8.69 22.89
C LYS A 83 8.26 -8.59 22.67
N ASN A 84 7.44 -8.91 23.69
CA ASN A 84 5.99 -8.80 23.59
C ASN A 84 5.56 -7.34 23.40
N GLN A 85 6.17 -6.38 24.10
CA GLN A 85 5.92 -4.96 23.90
C GLN A 85 6.32 -4.49 22.50
N ILE A 86 7.44 -4.97 21.96
CA ILE A 86 7.85 -4.67 20.58
C ILE A 86 6.86 -5.29 19.58
N GLU A 87 6.43 -6.54 19.77
CA GLU A 87 5.44 -7.20 18.91
C GLU A 87 4.04 -6.56 19.00
N GLU A 88 3.62 -6.10 20.19
CA GLU A 88 2.41 -5.29 20.41
C GLU A 88 2.53 -3.90 19.77
N SER A 89 3.70 -3.25 19.87
CA SER A 89 3.95 -1.95 19.21
C SER A 89 3.97 -2.07 17.68
N LEU A 90 4.40 -3.21 17.15
CA LEU A 90 4.40 -3.49 15.71
C LEU A 90 3.00 -3.82 15.20
N SER A 91 2.22 -4.58 15.98
CA SER A 91 0.83 -4.94 15.66
C SER A 91 -0.17 -3.81 15.92
N SER A 92 0.16 -2.79 16.70
CA SER A 92 -0.64 -1.58 16.88
C SER A 92 -0.52 -0.56 15.74
N ASN A 93 0.28 -0.83 14.70
CA ASN A 93 0.20 -0.10 13.42
C ASN A 93 -1.02 -0.53 12.57
N ILE A 94 -2.15 -0.82 13.21
CA ILE A 94 -3.42 -0.99 12.50
C ILE A 94 -4.03 0.41 12.39
N CYS A 95 -3.81 1.06 11.26
CA CYS A 95 -4.57 2.24 10.89
C CYS A 95 -6.02 1.81 10.62
N VAL A 96 -6.93 2.03 11.55
CA VAL A 96 -8.37 1.76 11.33
C VAL A 96 -9.04 3.06 10.89
N ASN A 97 -9.76 3.04 9.76
CA ASN A 97 -10.59 4.17 9.36
C ASN A 97 -12.04 3.89 9.79
N ASN A 98 -12.52 4.62 10.78
CA ASN A 98 -13.89 4.50 11.27
C ASN A 98 -14.77 5.58 10.65
N PHE A 99 -15.84 5.16 9.96
CA PHE A 99 -16.89 6.06 9.47
C PHE A 99 -18.20 5.76 10.19
N SER A 100 -18.81 6.77 10.80
CA SER A 100 -20.06 6.65 11.54
C SER A 100 -21.11 7.57 10.92
N GLY A 101 -21.66 7.15 9.78
CA GLY A 101 -22.68 7.88 9.02
C GLY A 101 -22.64 7.53 7.53
N PRO A 102 -23.66 7.95 6.74
CA PRO A 102 -23.63 7.79 5.29
C PRO A 102 -22.48 8.61 4.71
N VAL A 103 -21.58 7.93 3.99
CA VAL A 103 -20.38 8.51 3.39
C VAL A 103 -20.41 8.32 1.88
N ASN A 104 -20.31 9.43 1.14
CA ASN A 104 -20.18 9.44 -0.32
C ASN A 104 -18.78 9.94 -0.68
N THR A 105 -18.22 9.47 -1.80
CA THR A 105 -16.95 9.99 -2.38
C THR A 105 -15.68 9.84 -1.51
N VAL A 106 -15.62 8.88 -0.59
CA VAL A 106 -14.44 8.71 0.28
C VAL A 106 -13.31 7.97 -0.43
N GLN A 107 -12.10 8.54 -0.38
CA GLN A 107 -10.86 7.90 -0.82
C GLN A 107 -9.97 7.62 0.39
N ILE A 108 -9.52 6.37 0.52
CA ILE A 108 -8.66 5.92 1.61
C ILE A 108 -7.46 5.22 1.02
N GLN A 109 -6.28 5.56 1.49
CA GLN A 109 -5.05 4.91 1.08
C GLN A 109 -4.24 4.54 2.31
N GLN A 110 -3.88 3.26 2.43
CA GLN A 110 -2.99 2.76 3.49
C GLN A 110 -1.76 2.12 2.84
N GLY A 111 -0.57 2.36 3.40
CA GLY A 111 0.66 1.61 3.07
C GLY A 111 1.22 1.80 1.65
N THR A 112 1.32 3.04 1.15
CA THR A 112 1.79 3.29 -0.23
C THR A 112 3.01 4.21 -0.29
N TYR A 113 4.00 3.82 -1.10
CA TYR A 113 5.12 4.67 -1.50
C TYR A 113 4.91 5.05 -2.98
N ARG A 114 4.73 6.36 -3.24
CA ARG A 114 4.52 6.95 -4.59
C ARG A 114 3.26 6.46 -5.33
N SER A 115 2.09 6.69 -4.77
CA SER A 115 0.82 6.46 -5.49
C SER A 115 0.17 7.77 -5.90
N THR A 116 -0.50 7.73 -7.06
CA THR A 116 -1.32 8.82 -7.59
C THR A 116 -2.77 8.34 -7.58
N GLN A 117 -3.68 9.16 -7.05
CA GLN A 117 -5.09 8.80 -6.91
C GLN A 117 -5.93 9.73 -7.79
N ASN A 118 -6.75 9.15 -8.67
CA ASN A 118 -7.67 9.89 -9.53
C ASN A 118 -9.10 9.53 -9.15
N GLN A 119 -9.90 10.53 -8.76
CA GLN A 119 -11.33 10.38 -8.53
C GLN A 119 -12.07 10.73 -9.83
N SER A 120 -12.76 9.77 -10.43
CA SER A 120 -13.70 10.06 -11.51
C SER A 120 -15.02 10.49 -10.90
N GLN A 121 -15.33 11.78 -10.92
CA GLN A 121 -16.71 12.23 -10.70
C GLN A 121 -17.57 11.63 -11.83
N SER A 122 -18.71 11.02 -11.49
CA SER A 122 -19.67 10.57 -12.49
C SER A 122 -20.34 11.79 -13.12
N VAL A 123 -19.70 12.37 -14.14
CA VAL A 123 -20.34 13.36 -14.99
C VAL A 123 -21.28 12.57 -15.89
N GLN A 124 -22.59 12.70 -15.65
CA GLN A 124 -23.58 12.21 -16.59
C GLN A 124 -23.47 13.08 -17.85
N ILE A 125 -23.31 12.45 -19.01
CA ILE A 125 -23.20 13.14 -20.29
C ILE A 125 -24.52 12.98 -21.03
N ASP A 126 -25.11 14.11 -21.41
CA ASP A 126 -26.22 14.11 -22.35
C ASP A 126 -25.71 13.76 -23.75
N GLU A 127 -25.93 12.51 -24.17
CA GLU A 127 -25.46 12.01 -25.46
C GLU A 127 -26.11 12.72 -26.66
N LEU A 128 -27.35 13.21 -26.51
CA LEU A 128 -28.04 13.93 -27.59
C LEU A 128 -27.37 15.28 -27.83
N LYS A 129 -27.05 16.00 -26.75
CA LYS A 129 -26.32 17.27 -26.82
C LYS A 129 -24.90 17.10 -27.31
N LEU A 130 -24.28 15.96 -27.00
CA LEU A 130 -22.97 15.62 -27.54
C LEU A 130 -23.00 15.46 -29.07
N TYR A 131 -24.02 14.79 -29.61
CA TYR A 131 -24.19 14.67 -31.06
C TYR A 131 -24.48 16.03 -31.73
N GLU A 132 -25.32 16.85 -31.10
CA GLU A 132 -25.63 18.21 -31.57
C GLU A 132 -24.37 19.07 -31.69
N LEU A 133 -23.45 18.98 -30.72
CA LEU A 133 -22.18 19.70 -30.75
C LEU A 133 -21.29 19.27 -31.93
N ILE A 134 -21.17 17.96 -32.15
CA ILE A 134 -20.37 17.40 -33.25
C ILE A 134 -20.89 17.88 -34.61
N ASP A 135 -22.21 17.78 -34.82
CA ASP A 135 -22.84 18.18 -36.08
C ASP A 135 -22.75 19.68 -36.32
N THR A 136 -22.87 20.47 -35.25
CA THR A 136 -22.67 21.92 -35.32
C THR A 136 -21.25 22.22 -35.77
N ILE A 137 -20.22 21.67 -35.12
CA ILE A 137 -18.82 21.94 -35.51
C ILE A 137 -18.55 21.53 -36.97
N LYS A 138 -19.12 20.41 -37.43
CA LYS A 138 -19.00 19.96 -38.83
C LYS A 138 -19.66 20.92 -39.82
N THR A 139 -20.82 21.48 -39.47
CA THR A 139 -21.51 22.46 -40.32
C THR A 139 -20.67 23.73 -40.49
N TYR A 140 -19.93 24.11 -39.45
CA TYR A 140 -19.03 25.25 -39.46
C TYR A 140 -17.65 24.95 -40.07
N ASP A 141 -17.36 23.71 -40.52
CA ASP A 141 -16.02 23.30 -40.98
C ASP A 141 -15.45 24.20 -42.08
N SER A 142 -16.31 24.64 -43.01
CA SER A 142 -15.94 25.54 -44.11
C SER A 142 -15.38 26.90 -43.67
N VAL A 143 -15.75 27.37 -42.47
CA VAL A 143 -15.31 28.66 -41.91
C VAL A 143 -14.28 28.50 -40.78
N LEU A 144 -14.04 27.27 -40.29
CA LEU A 144 -13.09 27.03 -39.19
C LEU A 144 -11.68 27.50 -39.51
N GLU A 145 -11.17 27.24 -40.71
CA GLU A 145 -9.81 27.68 -41.08
C GLU A 145 -9.70 29.20 -41.17
N THR A 146 -10.79 29.87 -41.56
CA THR A 146 -10.85 31.33 -41.70
C THR A 146 -10.91 32.01 -40.33
N GLU A 147 -11.70 31.47 -39.42
CA GLU A 147 -11.96 32.06 -38.09
C GLU A 147 -10.94 31.64 -37.03
N LEU A 148 -10.47 30.39 -37.07
CA LEU A 148 -9.56 29.83 -36.05
C LEU A 148 -8.09 29.83 -36.49
N GLY A 149 -7.82 29.90 -37.79
CA GLY A 149 -6.52 29.62 -38.35
C GLY A 149 -6.24 28.12 -38.52
N LYS A 150 -5.35 27.80 -39.46
CA LYS A 150 -5.08 26.42 -39.92
C LYS A 150 -4.75 25.44 -38.79
N GLU A 151 -3.88 25.84 -37.86
CA GLU A 151 -3.40 24.99 -36.77
C GLU A 151 -4.52 24.59 -35.79
N TYR A 152 -5.33 25.57 -35.36
CA TYR A 152 -6.44 25.33 -34.43
C TYR A 152 -7.59 24.59 -35.09
N ALA A 153 -7.86 24.84 -36.38
CA ALA A 153 -8.84 24.10 -37.16
C ALA A 153 -8.45 22.61 -37.33
N GLU A 154 -7.19 22.31 -37.64
CA GLU A 154 -6.69 20.92 -37.72
C GLU A 154 -6.77 20.21 -36.36
N ASN A 155 -6.41 20.90 -35.26
CA ASN A 155 -6.53 20.34 -33.91
C ASN A 155 -7.99 20.07 -33.52
N LEU A 156 -8.90 21.02 -33.80
CA LEU A 156 -10.33 20.86 -33.54
C LEU A 156 -10.90 19.67 -34.33
N ARG A 157 -10.55 19.53 -35.61
CA ARG A 157 -10.94 18.37 -36.45
C ARG A 157 -10.44 17.05 -35.87
N SER A 158 -9.20 17.01 -35.39
CA SER A 158 -8.65 15.82 -34.74
C SER A 158 -9.44 15.43 -33.49
N ILE A 159 -9.74 16.40 -32.62
CA ILE A 159 -10.51 16.18 -31.38
C ILE A 159 -11.94 15.73 -31.69
N VAL A 160 -12.60 16.36 -32.67
CA VAL A 160 -13.95 15.96 -33.11
C VAL A 160 -13.95 14.55 -33.69
N ALA A 161 -12.96 14.18 -34.49
CA ALA A 161 -12.85 12.83 -35.03
C ALA A 161 -12.62 11.77 -33.94
N GLU A 162 -11.85 12.10 -32.90
CA GLU A 162 -11.68 11.24 -31.72
C GLU A 162 -13.00 11.13 -30.94
N LEU A 163 -13.68 12.25 -30.71
CA LEU A 163 -14.97 12.30 -30.04
C LEU A 163 -16.01 11.45 -30.78
N GLU A 164 -15.99 11.46 -32.12
CA GLU A 164 -16.88 10.65 -32.95
C GLU A 164 -16.67 9.15 -32.81
N ARG A 165 -15.43 8.71 -32.60
CA ARG A 165 -15.14 7.29 -32.39
C ARG A 165 -15.60 6.82 -31.03
N ILE A 166 -15.45 7.67 -30.01
CA ILE A 166 -15.78 7.31 -28.63
C ILE A 166 -17.24 7.57 -28.25
N LYS A 167 -18.00 8.29 -29.08
CA LYS A 167 -19.38 8.70 -28.77
C LYS A 167 -20.29 7.52 -28.41
N SER A 168 -20.15 6.41 -29.12
CA SER A 168 -20.96 5.18 -28.92
C SER A 168 -20.30 4.15 -28.01
N ILE A 169 -19.11 4.44 -27.44
CA ILE A 169 -18.42 3.53 -26.53
C ILE A 169 -18.97 3.74 -25.11
N PRO A 170 -19.53 2.70 -24.47
CA PRO A 170 -20.01 2.79 -23.10
C PRO A 170 -18.83 2.96 -22.12
N ASN A 171 -19.06 3.67 -21.00
CA ASN A 171 -18.08 3.91 -19.93
C ASN A 171 -16.87 4.78 -20.31
N GLU A 172 -16.95 5.58 -21.36
CA GLU A 172 -15.88 6.52 -21.76
C GLU A 172 -16.18 7.98 -21.39
N ASP A 173 -17.07 8.21 -20.42
CA ASP A 173 -17.60 9.54 -20.10
C ASP A 173 -16.50 10.51 -19.65
N HIS A 174 -15.47 10.03 -18.96
CA HIS A 174 -14.33 10.86 -18.59
C HIS A 174 -13.51 11.33 -19.81
N LYS A 175 -13.34 10.47 -20.83
CA LYS A 175 -12.66 10.86 -22.06
C LYS A 175 -13.53 11.81 -22.88
N LYS A 176 -14.83 11.54 -22.99
CA LYS A 176 -15.80 12.45 -23.62
C LYS A 176 -15.76 13.84 -22.96
N PHE A 177 -15.76 13.89 -21.62
CA PHE A 177 -15.62 15.15 -20.86
C PHE A 177 -14.34 15.90 -21.19
N LYS A 178 -13.20 15.21 -21.20
CA LYS A 178 -11.90 15.80 -21.51
C LYS A 178 -11.86 16.38 -22.92
N LEU A 179 -12.35 15.63 -23.92
CA LEU A 179 -12.38 16.09 -25.31
C LEU A 179 -13.30 17.30 -25.50
N VAL A 180 -14.49 17.29 -24.91
CA VAL A 180 -15.43 18.43 -24.97
C VAL A 180 -14.87 19.66 -24.25
N THR A 181 -14.13 19.48 -23.15
CA THR A 181 -13.42 20.59 -22.49
C THR A 181 -12.33 21.16 -23.38
N ASN A 182 -11.55 20.32 -24.05
CA ASN A 182 -10.55 20.78 -25.02
C ASN A 182 -11.19 21.56 -26.19
N ILE A 183 -12.35 21.10 -26.68
CA ILE A 183 -13.13 21.84 -27.70
C ILE A 183 -13.51 23.23 -27.16
N LYS A 184 -14.02 23.30 -25.92
CA LYS A 184 -14.37 24.57 -25.27
C LYS A 184 -13.16 25.51 -25.21
N ASP A 185 -12.00 25.00 -24.81
CA ASP A 185 -10.79 25.81 -24.68
C ASP A 185 -10.33 26.37 -26.03
N ILE A 186 -10.37 25.58 -27.10
CA ILE A 186 -10.04 26.06 -28.45
C ILE A 186 -11.00 27.18 -28.87
N LEU A 187 -12.30 26.97 -28.70
CA LEU A 187 -13.31 27.94 -29.14
C LEU A 187 -13.26 29.24 -28.32
N VAL A 188 -13.11 29.15 -27.00
CA VAL A 188 -13.02 30.31 -26.10
C VAL A 188 -11.76 31.13 -26.37
N ASN A 189 -10.61 30.47 -26.54
CA ASN A 189 -9.33 31.18 -26.69
C ASN A 189 -9.19 31.85 -28.06
N VAL A 190 -9.86 31.34 -29.10
CA VAL A 190 -9.64 31.80 -30.48
C VAL A 190 -10.77 32.68 -31.01
N LEU A 191 -12.05 32.33 -30.81
CA LEU A 191 -13.18 33.10 -31.35
C LEU A 191 -13.53 34.35 -30.51
N GLY A 192 -13.08 34.40 -29.26
CA GLY A 192 -13.51 35.43 -28.31
C GLY A 192 -15.01 35.37 -28.00
N GLY A 193 -15.45 36.19 -27.04
CA GLY A 193 -16.76 36.05 -26.39
C GLY A 193 -17.96 35.92 -27.32
N VAL A 194 -18.05 36.71 -28.39
CA VAL A 194 -19.26 36.79 -29.23
C VAL A 194 -19.39 35.60 -30.21
N GLY A 195 -18.28 35.10 -30.76
CA GLY A 195 -18.30 33.94 -31.68
C GLY A 195 -18.42 32.59 -30.96
N ALA A 196 -17.94 32.51 -29.72
CA ALA A 196 -17.92 31.28 -28.94
C ALA A 196 -19.22 31.02 -28.14
N GLU A 197 -20.07 32.02 -27.92
CA GLU A 197 -21.25 31.96 -27.05
C GLU A 197 -22.21 30.79 -27.37
N GLY A 198 -22.49 30.57 -28.67
CA GLY A 198 -23.38 29.49 -29.11
C GLY A 198 -22.84 28.09 -28.76
N PHE A 199 -21.53 27.88 -28.97
CA PHE A 199 -20.86 26.63 -28.63
C PHE A 199 -20.74 26.44 -27.11
N ILE A 200 -20.42 27.51 -26.37
CA ILE A 200 -20.33 27.46 -24.91
C ILE A 200 -21.68 27.06 -24.29
N ARG A 201 -22.79 27.59 -24.83
CA ARG A 201 -24.12 27.21 -24.38
C ARG A 201 -24.37 25.71 -24.58
N LEU A 202 -24.09 25.19 -25.77
CA LEU A 202 -24.23 23.75 -26.05
C LEU A 202 -23.37 22.90 -25.11
N ILE A 203 -22.10 23.28 -24.93
CA ILE A 203 -21.16 22.53 -24.09
C ILE A 203 -21.60 22.50 -22.63
N ASN A 204 -22.12 23.60 -22.10
CA ASN A 204 -22.63 23.63 -20.74
C ASN A 204 -23.92 22.81 -20.57
N GLU A 205 -24.68 22.56 -21.64
CA GLU A 205 -25.86 21.66 -21.62
C GLU A 205 -25.48 20.17 -21.62
N ILE A 206 -24.27 19.81 -22.09
CA ILE A 206 -23.79 18.41 -22.13
C ILE A 206 -23.50 17.86 -20.73
N PHE A 207 -23.10 18.70 -19.77
CA PHE A 207 -22.56 18.31 -18.47
C PHE A 207 -23.49 18.62 -17.27
N LYS A 208 -24.80 18.54 -17.47
CA LYS A 208 -25.79 18.84 -16.42
C LYS A 208 -25.90 17.76 -15.36
#